data_AF-A0A975IQW9-F1
#
_entry.id   AF-A0A975IQW9-F1
#
_cell.length_a   1.000
_cell.length_b   1.000
_cell.length_c   1.000
_cell.angle_alpha   90.00
_cell.angle_beta   90.00
_cell.angle_gamma   90.00
#
_symmetry.space_group_name_H-M   'P 1'
#
loop_
_entity.id
_entity.type
_entity.pdbx_description
1 polymer ?
#
loop_
_entity_poly.entity_id
_entity_poly.type
_entity_poly.pdbx_seq_one_letter_code
_entity_poly.pdbx_strand_id
1 'polypeptide(L)'
;MVNDCSFGEKLLATDMLYFIDIKLNGSVTISDCTMTYDITVSYSIFDNKVTRVRGNLTFSGSCSGSVDFDIELRSNSDGTINELPVIYDVDVNNKRDFEQFLVKEINQAIINN
;
A
#
# COMPACT_ATOMS: atom_id res chain seq x y z
N MET A 1 44.61 -3.38 -15.53
CA MET A 1 43.53 -3.28 -14.55
C MET A 1 42.34 -2.67 -15.26
N VAL A 2 41.33 -3.49 -15.59
CA VAL A 2 40.12 -3.02 -16.26
C VAL A 2 39.08 -2.84 -15.15
N ASN A 3 38.83 -1.60 -14.75
CA ASN A 3 37.64 -1.28 -13.96
C ASN A 3 36.49 -1.14 -14.93
N ASP A 4 35.77 -2.24 -15.12
CA ASP A 4 34.55 -2.25 -15.91
C ASP A 4 33.41 -1.76 -15.02
N CYS A 5 33.16 -0.45 -15.05
CA CYS A 5 31.94 0.15 -14.52
C CYS A 5 30.79 -0.11 -15.49
N SER A 6 30.30 -1.34 -15.56
CA SER A 6 29.05 -1.66 -16.26
C SER A 6 27.88 -1.63 -15.29
N PHE A 7 27.51 -0.42 -14.85
CA PHE A 7 26.14 -0.16 -14.38
C PHE A 7 25.26 -0.16 -15.64
N GLY A 8 24.82 -1.34 -16.01
CA GLY A 8 24.10 -1.57 -17.25
C GLY A 8 23.41 -2.91 -17.25
N GLU A 9 22.69 -3.25 -16.18
CA GLU A 9 21.59 -4.20 -16.33
C GLU A 9 20.57 -3.54 -17.25
N LYS A 10 20.69 -3.86 -18.54
CA LYS A 10 19.66 -3.55 -19.53
C LYS A 10 18.41 -4.30 -19.09
N LEU A 11 17.49 -3.57 -18.47
CA LEU A 11 16.11 -4.01 -18.29
C LEU A 11 15.61 -4.53 -19.64
N LEU A 12 15.35 -5.83 -19.72
CA LEU A 12 14.83 -6.49 -20.89
C LEU A 12 13.34 -6.16 -21.00
N ALA A 13 12.78 -6.18 -22.21
CA ALA A 13 11.35 -5.92 -22.40
C ALA A 13 10.43 -6.91 -21.65
N THR A 14 10.97 -8.05 -21.22
CA THR A 14 10.32 -9.00 -20.31
C THR A 14 10.20 -8.49 -18.87
N ASP A 15 11.10 -7.60 -18.44
CA ASP A 15 11.07 -6.98 -17.10
C ASP A 15 9.92 -5.97 -16.95
N MET A 16 9.33 -5.54 -18.08
CA MET A 16 8.23 -4.56 -18.12
C MET A 16 6.84 -5.15 -17.77
N LEU A 17 6.73 -6.43 -17.41
CA LEU A 17 5.46 -7.12 -17.13
C LEU A 17 5.31 -7.66 -15.69
N TYR A 18 6.23 -7.36 -14.78
CA TYR A 18 6.21 -7.95 -13.44
C TYR A 18 5.51 -7.13 -12.36
N PHE A 19 4.85 -6.03 -12.71
CA PHE A 19 4.06 -5.26 -11.74
C PHE A 19 2.58 -5.54 -11.92
N ILE A 20 1.92 -5.92 -10.83
CA ILE A 20 0.46 -5.97 -10.76
C ILE A 20 -0.03 -4.84 -9.86
N ASP A 21 -1.09 -4.18 -10.32
CA ASP A 21 -1.84 -3.23 -9.51
C ASP A 21 -3.06 -3.95 -8.94
N ILE A 22 -3.05 -4.15 -7.63
CA ILE A 22 -4.16 -4.74 -6.88
C ILE A 22 -5.03 -3.58 -6.38
N LYS A 23 -6.30 -3.56 -6.80
CA LYS A 23 -7.27 -2.56 -6.37
C LYS A 23 -8.04 -3.03 -5.15
N LEU A 24 -8.11 -2.16 -4.14
CA LEU A 24 -8.82 -2.37 -2.88
C LEU A 24 -9.79 -1.23 -2.66
N ASN A 25 -11.06 -1.53 -2.62
CA ASN A 25 -12.08 -0.56 -2.26
C ASN A 25 -13.05 -1.16 -1.26
N GLY A 26 -13.58 -0.30 -0.39
CA GLY A 26 -14.50 -0.74 0.64
C GLY A 26 -14.72 0.32 1.70
N SER A 27 -15.34 -0.10 2.79
CA SER A 27 -15.52 0.74 3.96
C SER A 27 -15.48 -0.09 5.23
N VAL A 28 -15.10 0.55 6.33
CA VAL A 28 -15.12 -0.04 7.67
C VAL A 28 -15.55 1.02 8.68
N THR A 29 -16.35 0.61 9.66
CA THR A 29 -16.85 1.49 10.72
C THR A 29 -16.27 1.06 12.07
N ILE A 30 -15.67 1.99 12.81
CA ILE A 30 -15.09 1.78 14.14
C ILE A 30 -15.56 2.92 15.05
N SER A 31 -16.30 2.60 16.12
CA SER A 31 -16.84 3.57 17.08
C SER A 31 -17.54 4.78 16.41
N ASP A 32 -18.50 4.48 15.54
CA ASP A 32 -19.31 5.46 14.78
C ASP A 32 -18.53 6.35 13.78
N CYS A 33 -17.23 6.08 13.59
CA CYS A 33 -16.42 6.66 12.53
C CYS A 33 -16.35 5.68 11.36
N THR A 34 -16.79 6.09 10.17
CA THR A 34 -16.71 5.27 8.96
C THR A 34 -15.58 5.78 8.08
N MET A 35 -14.65 4.89 7.76
CA MET A 35 -13.60 5.09 6.77
C MET A 35 -13.98 4.37 5.48
N THR A 36 -14.13 5.12 4.40
CA THR A 36 -14.22 4.60 3.04
C THR A 36 -12.84 4.70 2.41
N TYR A 37 -12.40 3.63 1.74
CA TYR A 37 -11.06 3.56 1.14
C TYR A 37 -11.14 3.14 -0.32
N ASP A 38 -10.29 3.75 -1.15
CA ASP A 38 -10.00 3.35 -2.54
C ASP A 38 -8.49 3.41 -2.74
N ILE A 39 -7.86 2.23 -2.81
CA ILE A 39 -6.43 2.03 -2.70
C ILE A 39 -5.96 1.17 -3.87
N THR A 40 -4.80 1.50 -4.42
CA THR A 40 -4.05 0.71 -5.38
C THR A 40 -2.72 0.31 -4.76
N VAL A 41 -2.47 -1.00 -4.71
CA VAL A 41 -1.21 -1.61 -4.26
C VAL A 41 -0.44 -2.07 -5.49
N SER A 42 0.74 -1.50 -5.74
CA SER A 42 1.63 -1.97 -6.79
C SER A 42 2.58 -3.02 -6.21
N TYR A 43 2.57 -4.20 -6.82
CA TYR A 43 3.32 -5.37 -6.37
C TYR A 43 4.24 -5.86 -7.49
N SER A 44 5.55 -5.98 -7.19
CA SER A 44 6.53 -6.64 -8.03
C SER A 44 6.45 -8.15 -7.82
N ILE A 45 5.96 -8.87 -8.83
CA ILE A 45 5.99 -10.33 -8.88
C ILE A 45 7.42 -10.84 -8.88
N PHE A 46 8.34 -10.16 -9.58
CA PHE A 46 9.72 -10.59 -9.71
C PHE A 46 10.44 -10.61 -8.36
N ASP A 47 10.29 -9.55 -7.59
CA ASP A 47 10.92 -9.43 -6.27
C ASP A 47 10.07 -10.00 -5.14
N ASN A 48 8.83 -10.41 -5.43
CA ASN A 48 7.81 -10.79 -4.48
C ASN A 48 7.62 -9.73 -3.38
N LYS A 49 7.37 -8.47 -3.78
CA LYS A 49 7.33 -7.30 -2.88
C LYS A 49 6.31 -6.25 -3.32
N VAL A 50 5.61 -5.66 -2.36
CA VAL A 50 4.94 -4.37 -2.52
C VAL A 50 6.00 -3.30 -2.71
N THR A 51 5.84 -2.51 -3.76
CA THR A 51 6.74 -1.39 -4.07
C THR A 51 6.09 -0.05 -3.79
N ARG A 52 4.76 0.03 -3.88
CA ARG A 52 4.02 1.28 -3.71
C ARG A 52 2.59 1.02 -3.27
N VAL A 53 2.05 1.87 -2.42
CA VAL A 53 0.63 1.91 -2.08
C VAL A 53 0.15 3.35 -2.19
N ARG A 54 -0.90 3.56 -2.97
CA ARG A 54 -1.51 4.88 -3.16
C ARG A 54 -3.02 4.79 -3.06
N GLY A 55 -3.67 5.85 -2.63
CA GLY A 55 -5.11 5.85 -2.55
C GLY A 55 -5.68 7.08 -1.86
N ASN A 56 -7.00 7.03 -1.69
CA ASN A 56 -7.77 7.99 -0.91
C ASN A 56 -8.47 7.27 0.25
N LEU A 57 -8.49 7.93 1.40
CA LEU A 57 -9.35 7.62 2.54
C LEU A 57 -10.30 8.78 2.75
N THR A 58 -11.58 8.49 2.96
CA THR A 58 -12.59 9.48 3.32
C THR A 58 -13.27 9.06 4.62
N PHE A 59 -13.37 9.98 5.57
CA PHE A 59 -13.89 9.74 6.91
C PHE A 59 -15.24 10.46 7.11
N SER A 60 -16.17 9.79 7.79
CA SER A 60 -17.52 10.31 8.07
C SER A 60 -18.09 9.80 9.40
N GLY A 61 -19.18 10.40 9.88
CA GLY A 61 -19.82 10.05 11.14
C GLY A 61 -19.26 10.86 12.32
N SER A 62 -18.71 10.18 13.33
CA SER A 62 -18.07 10.80 14.49
C SER A 62 -16.66 11.37 14.22
N CYS A 63 -16.13 11.12 13.02
CA CYS A 63 -14.87 11.63 12.51
C CYS A 63 -15.09 12.35 11.17
N SER A 64 -14.12 13.13 10.74
CA SER A 64 -14.21 13.83 9.46
C SER A 64 -12.84 14.11 8.87
N GLY A 65 -12.79 14.19 7.54
CA GLY A 65 -11.58 14.50 6.80
C GLY A 65 -11.39 13.55 5.63
N SER A 66 -10.34 13.81 4.85
CA SER A 66 -9.91 12.94 3.78
C SER A 66 -8.39 12.99 3.68
N VAL A 67 -7.81 11.87 3.27
CA VAL A 67 -6.37 11.71 3.08
C VAL A 67 -6.16 11.09 1.71
N ASP A 68 -5.44 11.81 0.85
CA ASP A 68 -4.76 11.20 -0.27
C ASP A 68 -3.34 10.85 0.16
N PHE A 69 -2.90 9.65 -0.23
CA PHE A 69 -1.56 9.19 0.09
C PHE A 69 -0.94 8.45 -1.07
N ASP A 70 0.38 8.50 -1.12
CA ASP A 70 1.20 7.83 -2.10
C ASP A 70 2.55 7.50 -1.47
N ILE A 71 2.73 6.23 -1.11
CA ILE A 71 3.84 5.77 -0.29
C ILE A 71 4.60 4.69 -1.03
N GLU A 72 5.90 4.89 -1.17
CA GLU A 72 6.84 3.82 -1.48
C GLU A 72 7.12 3.01 -0.21
N LEU A 73 6.74 1.74 -0.22
CA LEU A 73 6.89 0.84 0.92
C LEU A 73 8.00 -0.17 0.66
N ARG A 74 8.60 -0.64 1.76
CA ARG A 74 9.44 -1.84 1.74
C ARG A 74 8.66 -3.00 2.33
N SER A 75 8.35 -3.99 1.51
CA SER A 75 7.80 -5.26 2.00
C SER A 75 8.79 -6.04 2.85
N ASN A 76 8.23 -6.89 3.69
CA ASN A 76 8.90 -8.01 4.34
C ASN A 76 9.44 -9.01 3.31
N SER A 77 10.27 -9.95 3.76
CA SER A 77 10.82 -11.02 2.91
C SER A 77 9.76 -11.94 2.30
N ASP A 78 8.55 -11.98 2.86
CA ASP A 78 7.41 -12.75 2.35
C ASP A 78 6.48 -11.93 1.43
N GLY A 79 6.83 -10.67 1.15
CA GLY A 79 6.06 -9.77 0.29
C GLY A 79 4.99 -8.95 1.02
N THR A 80 4.70 -9.23 2.29
CA THR A 80 3.71 -8.49 3.10
C THR A 80 4.24 -7.15 3.60
N ILE A 81 3.36 -6.29 4.14
CA ILE A 81 3.72 -5.03 4.83
C ILE A 81 3.30 -5.08 6.31
N ASN A 82 4.01 -4.36 7.18
CA ASN A 82 3.70 -4.30 8.62
C ASN A 82 2.94 -3.05 9.04
N GLU A 83 3.12 -1.96 8.31
CA GLU A 83 2.58 -0.65 8.67
C GLU A 83 2.21 0.14 7.42
N LEU A 84 1.15 0.94 7.55
CA LEU A 84 0.73 1.92 6.56
C LEU A 84 0.41 3.24 7.30
N PRO A 85 1.43 4.07 7.52
CA PRO A 85 1.29 5.26 8.34
C PRO A 85 0.72 6.44 7.53
N VAL A 86 -0.60 6.53 7.38
CA VAL A 86 -1.27 7.50 6.47
C VAL A 86 -2.21 8.48 7.18
N ILE A 87 -2.62 8.22 8.42
CA ILE A 87 -3.74 8.96 9.07
C ILE A 87 -3.21 9.96 10.12
N TYR A 88 -2.06 10.60 9.89
CA TYR A 88 -1.40 11.41 10.92
C TYR A 88 -2.07 12.75 11.22
N ASP A 89 -2.64 13.40 10.20
CA ASP A 89 -3.18 14.77 10.29
C ASP A 89 -4.72 14.82 10.32
N VAL A 90 -5.39 13.67 10.51
CA VAL A 90 -6.85 13.60 10.57
C VAL A 90 -7.30 13.48 12.02
N ASP A 91 -8.35 14.21 12.39
CA ASP A 91 -9.00 14.10 13.70
C ASP A 91 -9.80 12.79 13.80
N VAL A 92 -9.08 11.69 14.00
CA VAL A 92 -9.61 10.33 14.05
C VAL A 92 -9.09 9.64 15.31
N ASN A 93 -9.98 9.46 16.30
CA ASN A 93 -9.65 8.84 17.58
C ASN A 93 -9.18 7.37 17.48
N ASN A 94 -9.52 6.66 16.40
CA ASN A 94 -9.20 5.25 16.17
C ASN A 94 -8.20 5.03 15.02
N LYS A 95 -7.30 5.99 14.78
CA LYS A 95 -6.35 5.93 13.64
C LYS A 95 -5.58 4.62 13.55
N ARG A 96 -5.08 4.10 14.67
CA ARG A 96 -4.28 2.87 14.72
C ARG A 96 -5.08 1.65 14.28
N ASP A 97 -6.36 1.59 14.65
CA ASP A 97 -7.22 0.47 14.29
C ASP A 97 -7.52 0.48 12.79
N PHE A 98 -7.72 1.66 12.19
CA PHE A 98 -7.85 1.81 10.75
C PHE A 98 -6.56 1.44 10.00
N GLU A 99 -5.39 1.88 10.47
CA GLU A 99 -4.10 1.51 9.86
C GLU A 99 -3.86 0.00 9.91
N GLN A 100 -4.13 -0.65 11.05
CA GLN A 100 -4.01 -2.10 11.20
C GLN A 100 -5.00 -2.86 10.30
N PHE A 101 -6.23 -2.35 10.16
CA PHE A 101 -7.21 -2.90 9.23
C PHE A 101 -6.70 -2.83 7.79
N LEU A 102 -6.22 -1.67 7.33
CA LEU A 102 -5.71 -1.50 5.96
C LEU A 102 -4.51 -2.41 5.67
N VAL A 103 -3.56 -2.52 6.61
CA VAL A 103 -2.42 -3.46 6.49
C VAL A 103 -2.91 -4.89 6.29
N LYS A 104 -3.93 -5.31 7.06
CA LYS A 104 -4.51 -6.65 6.95
C LYS A 104 -5.17 -6.86 5.58
N GLU A 105 -5.98 -5.90 5.11
CA GLU A 105 -6.63 -5.98 3.80
C GLU A 105 -5.61 -6.05 2.66
N ILE A 106 -4.56 -5.22 2.71
CA ILE A 106 -3.48 -5.24 1.72
C ILE A 106 -2.79 -6.60 1.70
N ASN A 107 -2.37 -7.10 2.87
CA ASN A 107 -1.69 -8.39 2.95
C ASN A 107 -2.59 -9.55 2.49
N GLN A 108 -3.87 -9.53 2.83
CA GLN A 108 -4.81 -10.55 2.37
C GLN A 108 -4.98 -10.54 0.86
N ALA A 109 -4.99 -9.37 0.25
CA ALA A 109 -5.11 -9.23 -1.20
C ALA A 109 -3.85 -9.67 -1.95
N ILE A 110 -2.67 -9.45 -1.37
CA ILE A 110 -1.41 -9.99 -1.90
C ILE A 110 -1.41 -11.52 -1.86
N ILE A 111 -1.85 -12.13 -0.76
CA ILE A 111 -1.89 -13.60 -0.60
C ILE A 111 -2.87 -14.27 -1.58
N ASN A 112 -3.96 -13.59 -1.92
CA ASN A 112 -5.03 -14.13 -2.76
C ASN A 112 -4.78 -13.96 -4.28
N ASN A 113 -3.71 -13.26 -4.69
CA ASN A 113 -3.32 -13.08 -6.09
C ASN A 113 -2.08 -13.93 -6.42
#